data_AF-A0A7L6AMR1-F1
#
_entry.id   AF-A0A7L6AMR1-F1
#
_cell.length_a   1.000
_cell.length_b   1.000
_cell.length_c   1.000
_cell.angle_alpha   90.00
_cell.angle_beta   90.00
_cell.angle_gamma   90.00
#
_symmetry.space_group_name_H-M   'P 1'
#
loop_
_entity.id
_entity.type
_entity.pdbx_description
1 polymer ?
#
loop_
_entity_poly.entity_id
_entity_poly.type
_entity_poly.pdbx_seq_one_letter_code
_entity_poly.pdbx_strand_id
1 'polypeptide(L)'
;MGDFIARQLPDHDIQLLFHRRVYERVGQFAELRYVHDYDYALRALLAGCSMAFLVGEKLLGYRLHGSNTIREKPLAAIEENMQLLLGWLPALSPVLDERRLFGLERQLKDLYRYTREEWLTAVHEHLQAREGELLPLIADRERWITERDHWIAERDQIITGQQGLLAQQQQWLADRDQWITDRDGWLAERDAVIRLHTEQLEQHARWVADRDQWITDRDGWLAERDALIRQLQQQRQELLDSRAFRLGQALLNPLRWCRQRFMEVSHA
;
A
#
# COMPACT_ATOMS: atom_id res chain seq x y z
N MET A 1 59.76 -64.35 36.90
CA MET A 1 59.41 -62.92 37.03
C MET A 1 59.38 -62.35 35.62
N GLY A 2 58.20 -61.98 35.11
CA GLY A 2 58.04 -61.55 33.71
C GLY A 2 58.85 -60.29 33.40
N ASP A 3 59.32 -60.18 32.16
CA ASP A 3 60.21 -59.09 31.72
C ASP A 3 59.46 -57.76 31.50
N PHE A 4 58.14 -57.84 31.31
CA PHE A 4 57.24 -56.73 31.00
C PHE A 4 55.91 -56.91 31.76
N ILE A 5 55.43 -55.85 32.42
CA ILE A 5 54.14 -55.86 33.13
C ILE A 5 53.30 -54.70 32.59
N ALA A 6 52.10 -55.02 32.10
CA ALA A 6 51.12 -54.04 31.65
C ALA A 6 49.85 -54.17 32.49
N ARG A 7 49.31 -53.05 32.98
CA ARG A 7 48.02 -53.01 33.68
C ARG A 7 47.05 -52.11 32.92
N GLN A 8 45.85 -52.59 32.66
CA GLN A 8 44.74 -51.75 32.19
C GLN A 8 43.90 -51.31 33.41
N LEU A 9 43.86 -50.01 33.68
CA LEU A 9 42.97 -49.43 34.69
C LEU A 9 41.53 -49.33 34.15
N PRO A 10 40.51 -49.24 35.03
CA PRO A 10 39.11 -49.04 34.64
C PRO A 10 38.86 -47.77 33.81
N ASP A 11 39.75 -46.79 33.92
CA ASP A 11 39.64 -45.48 33.28
C ASP A 11 40.60 -45.28 32.08
N HIS A 12 40.93 -46.38 31.37
CA HIS A 12 41.74 -46.41 30.15
C HIS A 12 43.24 -46.10 30.27
N ASP A 13 43.76 -45.78 31.46
CA ASP A 13 45.20 -45.58 31.63
C ASP A 13 45.96 -46.91 31.74
N ILE A 14 46.95 -47.12 30.87
CA ILE A 14 47.87 -48.25 30.96
C ILE A 14 49.15 -47.82 31.68
N GLN A 15 49.51 -48.55 32.73
CA GLN A 15 50.82 -48.42 33.35
C GLN A 15 51.74 -49.53 32.83
N LEU A 16 52.88 -49.11 32.28
CA LEU A 16 53.90 -50.00 31.75
C LEU A 16 55.10 -49.99 32.69
N LEU A 17 55.41 -51.15 33.28
CA LEU A 17 56.64 -51.38 34.04
C LEU A 17 57.46 -52.44 33.32
N PHE A 18 58.70 -52.12 32.97
CA PHE A 18 59.56 -53.05 32.26
C PHE A 18 61.04 -52.83 32.62
N HIS A 19 61.81 -53.91 32.54
CA HIS A 19 63.26 -53.84 32.78
C HIS A 19 63.94 -53.05 31.66
N ARG A 20 65.03 -52.32 31.95
CA ARG A 20 65.79 -51.53 30.95
C ARG A 20 66.17 -52.32 29.69
N ARG A 21 66.47 -53.61 29.85
CA ARG A 21 66.73 -54.54 28.73
C ARG A 21 65.59 -54.64 27.70
N VAL A 22 64.33 -54.43 28.12
CA VAL A 22 63.17 -54.40 27.23
C VAL A 22 63.20 -53.13 26.40
N TYR A 23 63.52 -51.99 26.99
CA TYR A 23 63.69 -50.73 26.28
C TYR A 23 64.82 -50.79 25.25
N GLU A 24 65.96 -51.37 25.62
CA GLU A 24 67.11 -51.56 24.72
C GLU A 24 66.78 -52.48 23.54
N ARG A 25 65.81 -53.40 23.71
CA ARG A 25 65.35 -54.32 22.65
C ARG A 25 64.21 -53.76 21.79
N VAL A 26 63.27 -53.03 22.39
CA VAL A 26 62.03 -52.56 21.75
C VAL A 26 62.19 -51.15 21.14
N GLY A 27 63.11 -50.36 21.67
CA GLY A 27 63.38 -48.98 21.24
C GLY A 27 62.53 -47.94 21.98
N GLN A 28 62.46 -46.73 21.42
CA GLN A 28 61.71 -45.60 22.00
C GLN A 28 60.20 -45.72 21.74
N PHE A 29 59.38 -44.89 22.39
CA PHE A 29 57.95 -44.77 22.08
C PHE A 29 57.73 -44.15 20.69
N ALA A 30 56.65 -44.53 20.02
CA ALA A 30 56.25 -43.90 18.77
C ALA A 30 55.76 -42.46 19.04
N GLU A 31 55.89 -41.59 18.03
CA GLU A 31 55.39 -40.21 18.06
C GLU A 31 53.85 -40.16 17.88
N LEU A 32 53.12 -40.87 18.75
CA LEU A 32 51.67 -40.94 18.77
C LEU A 32 51.13 -40.16 19.97
N ARG A 33 50.08 -39.37 19.76
CA ARG A 33 49.58 -38.44 20.78
C ARG A 33 48.73 -39.14 21.83
N TYR A 34 48.00 -40.18 21.44
CA TYR A 34 46.96 -40.80 22.24
C TYR A 34 47.24 -42.27 22.56
N VAL A 35 47.87 -43.01 21.64
CA VAL A 35 48.02 -44.48 21.73
C VAL A 35 49.48 -44.98 21.59
N HIS A 36 50.46 -44.17 21.97
CA HIS A 36 51.88 -44.54 21.96
C HIS A 36 52.21 -45.71 22.90
N ASP A 37 51.45 -45.85 23.98
CA ASP A 37 51.52 -46.95 24.94
C ASP A 37 51.06 -48.28 24.32
N TYR A 38 49.99 -48.25 23.51
CA TYR A 38 49.50 -49.42 22.79
C TYR A 38 50.51 -49.88 21.74
N ASP A 39 51.08 -48.93 20.97
CA ASP A 39 52.15 -49.24 20.01
C ASP A 39 53.34 -49.92 20.69
N TYR A 40 53.78 -49.36 21.82
CA TYR A 40 54.91 -49.91 22.57
C TYR A 40 54.64 -51.32 23.10
N ALA A 41 53.44 -51.55 23.62
CA ALA A 41 53.02 -52.87 24.10
C ALA A 41 52.97 -53.91 22.96
N LEU A 42 52.47 -53.52 21.78
CA LEU A 42 52.44 -54.40 20.61
C LEU A 42 53.85 -54.75 20.10
N ARG A 43 54.76 -53.76 20.06
CA ARG A 43 56.17 -54.02 19.73
C ARG A 43 56.85 -54.93 20.76
N ALA A 44 56.59 -54.72 22.05
CA ALA A 44 57.13 -55.57 23.11
C ALA A 44 56.62 -57.02 23.01
N LEU A 45 55.33 -57.21 22.70
CA LEU A 45 54.73 -58.53 22.44
C LEU A 45 55.43 -59.25 21.29
N LEU A 46 55.60 -58.58 20.14
CA LEU A 46 56.21 -59.16 18.95
C LEU A 46 57.72 -59.42 19.10
N ALA A 47 58.41 -58.64 19.94
CA ALA A 47 59.79 -58.89 20.33
C ALA A 47 59.96 -60.12 21.27
N GLY A 48 58.88 -60.86 21.54
CA GLY A 48 58.88 -62.04 22.40
C GLY A 48 59.10 -61.73 23.88
N CYS A 49 58.80 -60.50 24.32
CA CYS A 49 58.86 -60.16 25.74
C CYS A 49 57.79 -60.93 26.51
N SER A 50 58.15 -61.56 27.62
CA SER A 50 57.15 -62.15 28.54
C SER A 50 56.33 -61.02 29.17
N MET A 51 55.07 -60.92 28.79
CA MET A 51 54.13 -59.94 29.34
C MET A 51 53.26 -60.57 30.44
N ALA A 52 53.12 -59.89 31.57
CA ALA A 52 52.16 -60.24 32.61
C ALA A 52 51.15 -59.10 32.81
N PHE A 53 49.87 -59.45 32.86
CA PHE A 53 48.80 -58.51 33.16
C PHE A 53 48.39 -58.61 34.63
N LEU A 54 48.71 -57.58 35.42
CA LEU A 54 48.31 -57.50 36.83
C LEU A 54 46.91 -56.88 36.92
N VAL A 55 45.90 -57.73 36.74
CA VAL A 55 44.48 -57.35 36.85
C VAL A 55 44.06 -57.40 38.32
N GLY A 56 43.53 -56.28 38.85
CA GLY A 56 42.93 -56.22 40.19
C GLY A 56 43.80 -55.66 41.32
N GLU A 57 45.10 -55.47 41.11
CA GLU A 57 46.01 -54.91 42.13
C GLU A 57 46.15 -53.38 42.00
N LYS A 58 45.91 -52.62 43.08
CA LYS A 58 46.07 -51.16 43.10
C LYS A 58 47.55 -50.79 43.29
N LEU A 59 48.27 -50.60 42.19
CA LEU A 59 49.71 -50.33 42.21
C LEU A 59 50.08 -48.83 42.24
N LEU A 60 49.24 -47.95 41.68
CA LEU A 60 49.43 -46.50 41.68
C LEU A 60 48.07 -45.79 41.65
N GLY A 61 47.93 -44.69 42.40
CA GLY A 61 46.73 -43.84 42.39
C GLY A 61 46.82 -42.81 41.28
N TYR A 62 45.99 -42.95 40.25
CA TYR A 62 45.92 -41.95 39.18
C TYR A 62 45.06 -40.76 39.61
N ARG A 63 45.52 -39.54 39.34
CA ARG A 63 44.74 -38.32 39.59
C ARG A 63 43.88 -38.10 38.34
N LEU A 64 42.57 -38.27 38.45
CA LEU A 64 41.65 -37.93 37.36
C LEU A 64 41.42 -36.42 37.36
N HIS A 65 41.75 -35.76 36.25
CA HIS A 65 41.54 -34.33 36.06
C HIS A 65 40.30 -34.19 35.15
N GLY A 66 39.52 -33.12 35.29
CA GLY A 66 38.32 -32.91 34.46
C GLY A 66 38.58 -32.84 32.96
N SER A 67 39.83 -32.54 32.55
CA SER A 67 40.29 -32.48 31.17
C SER A 67 41.51 -33.39 31.00
N ASN A 68 41.32 -34.53 30.33
CA ASN A 68 42.42 -35.37 29.85
C ASN A 68 42.53 -35.20 28.34
N THR A 69 43.73 -35.34 27.78
CA THR A 69 44.00 -35.12 26.35
C THR A 69 43.10 -35.96 25.44
N ILE A 70 42.72 -37.17 25.85
CA ILE A 70 41.76 -38.03 25.14
C ILE A 70 40.34 -37.44 25.18
N ARG A 71 39.90 -36.90 26.33
CA ARG A 71 38.57 -36.31 26.51
C ARG A 71 38.40 -34.96 25.78
N GLU A 72 39.50 -34.26 25.53
CA GLU A 72 39.47 -33.00 24.75
C GLU A 72 39.20 -33.24 23.26
N LYS A 73 39.65 -34.38 22.72
CA LYS A 73 39.47 -34.74 21.30
C LYS A 73 39.20 -36.25 21.16
N PRO A 74 38.01 -36.72 21.60
CA PRO A 74 37.71 -38.15 21.66
C PRO A 74 37.76 -38.80 20.27
N LEU A 75 37.24 -38.13 19.24
CA LEU A 75 37.26 -38.64 17.87
C LEU A 75 38.69 -38.78 17.30
N ALA A 76 39.60 -37.85 17.61
CA ALA A 76 40.98 -37.91 17.16
C ALA A 76 41.77 -39.05 17.83
N ALA A 77 41.52 -39.29 19.13
CA ALA A 77 42.10 -40.41 19.86
C ALA A 77 41.63 -41.76 19.30
N ILE A 78 40.36 -41.84 18.91
CA ILE A 78 39.77 -43.04 18.29
C ILE A 78 40.33 -43.27 16.89
N GLU A 79 40.44 -42.22 16.09
CA GLU A 79 41.03 -42.30 14.76
C GLU A 79 42.48 -42.81 14.83
N GLU A 80 43.31 -42.24 15.72
CA GLU A 80 44.70 -42.67 15.93
C GLU A 80 44.77 -44.13 16.40
N ASN A 81 43.88 -44.54 17.32
CA ASN A 81 43.76 -45.93 17.79
C ASN A 81 43.37 -46.89 16.66
N MET A 82 42.37 -46.54 15.85
CA MET A 82 41.94 -47.37 14.72
C MET A 82 43.04 -47.51 13.67
N GLN A 83 43.72 -46.41 13.32
CA GLN A 83 44.84 -46.43 12.38
C GLN A 83 45.98 -47.32 12.90
N LEU A 84 46.33 -47.20 14.18
CA LEU A 84 47.33 -48.06 14.82
C LEU A 84 46.93 -49.54 14.74
N LEU A 85 45.72 -49.89 15.18
CA LEU A 85 45.27 -51.28 15.19
C LEU A 85 45.26 -51.88 13.78
N LEU A 86 44.72 -51.15 12.80
CA LEU A 86 44.69 -51.57 11.39
C LEU A 86 46.10 -51.77 10.83
N GLY A 87 47.04 -50.89 11.16
CA GLY A 87 48.45 -51.00 10.77
C GLY A 87 49.15 -52.23 11.36
N TRP A 88 48.79 -52.60 12.59
CA TRP A 88 49.36 -53.76 13.29
C TRP A 88 48.71 -55.10 12.94
N LEU A 89 47.50 -55.11 12.35
CA LEU A 89 46.77 -56.34 12.00
C LEU A 89 47.60 -57.39 11.22
N PRO A 90 48.37 -57.02 10.17
CA PRO A 90 49.17 -58.00 9.42
C PRO A 90 50.25 -58.66 10.29
N ALA A 91 50.91 -57.90 11.16
CA ALA A 91 51.97 -58.39 12.04
C ALA A 91 51.42 -59.23 13.20
N LEU A 92 50.19 -58.96 13.64
CA LEU A 92 49.54 -59.71 14.71
C LEU A 92 48.87 -60.99 14.22
N SER A 93 48.63 -61.14 12.92
CA SER A 93 47.97 -62.31 12.31
C SER A 93 48.47 -63.68 12.85
N PRO A 94 49.79 -63.92 13.06
CA PRO A 94 50.28 -65.21 13.58
C PRO A 94 49.94 -65.47 15.06
N VAL A 95 49.62 -64.43 15.83
CA VAL A 95 49.40 -64.48 17.29
C VAL A 95 47.92 -64.35 17.63
N LEU A 96 47.05 -64.06 16.66
CA LEU A 96 45.61 -63.95 16.85
C LEU A 96 44.95 -65.33 16.91
N ASP A 97 44.63 -65.78 18.13
CA ASP A 97 43.75 -66.93 18.36
C ASP A 97 42.28 -66.51 18.43
N GLU A 98 41.36 -67.48 18.46
CA GLU A 98 39.92 -67.24 18.48
C GLU A 98 39.46 -66.35 19.66
N ARG A 99 40.12 -66.48 20.83
CA ARG A 99 39.81 -65.66 22.01
C ARG A 99 40.23 -64.21 21.82
N ARG A 100 41.40 -63.98 21.24
CA ARG A 100 41.91 -62.63 20.94
C ARG A 100 41.10 -61.96 19.83
N LEU A 101 40.68 -62.71 18.81
CA LEU A 101 39.79 -62.23 17.76
C LEU A 101 38.43 -61.79 18.31
N PHE A 102 37.83 -62.57 19.21
CA PHE A 102 36.58 -62.19 19.88
C PHE A 102 36.73 -60.92 20.73
N GLY A 103 37.85 -60.77 21.43
CA GLY A 103 38.17 -59.55 22.18
C GLY A 103 38.27 -58.32 21.28
N LEU A 104 38.94 -58.46 20.12
CA LEU A 104 39.07 -57.40 19.12
C LEU A 104 37.72 -57.03 18.49
N GLU A 105 36.88 -58.00 18.16
CA GLU A 105 35.52 -57.76 17.65
C GLU A 105 34.69 -56.93 18.64
N ARG A 106 34.75 -57.27 19.93
CA ARG A 106 34.05 -56.51 20.98
C ARG A 106 34.57 -55.08 21.09
N GLN A 107 35.89 -54.89 21.10
CA GLN A 107 36.50 -53.56 21.16
C GLN A 107 36.11 -52.69 19.95
N LEU A 108 36.10 -53.26 18.74
CA LEU A 108 35.66 -52.56 17.54
C LEU A 108 34.18 -52.16 17.61
N LYS A 109 33.31 -53.03 18.12
CA LYS A 109 31.88 -52.71 18.32
C LYS A 109 31.67 -51.59 19.33
N ASP A 110 32.44 -51.58 20.42
CA ASP A 110 32.36 -50.53 21.44
C ASP A 110 32.88 -49.19 20.89
N LEU A 111 33.99 -49.20 20.15
CA LEU A 111 34.51 -48.02 19.43
C LEU A 111 33.50 -47.46 18.41
N TYR A 112 32.87 -48.32 17.62
CA TYR A 112 31.85 -47.92 16.66
C TYR A 112 30.62 -47.30 17.34
N ARG A 113 30.17 -47.90 18.46
CA ARG A 113 29.05 -47.35 19.23
C ARG A 113 29.37 -45.95 19.76
N TYR A 114 30.54 -45.80 20.37
CA TYR A 114 30.96 -44.55 20.96
C TYR A 114 31.13 -43.44 19.92
N THR A 115 31.80 -43.72 18.79
CA THR A 115 31.94 -42.75 17.68
C THR A 115 30.59 -42.30 17.12
N ARG A 116 29.63 -43.22 17.01
CA ARG A 116 28.27 -42.90 16.58
C ARG A 116 27.55 -41.99 17.58
N GLU A 117 27.66 -42.26 18.88
CA GLU A 117 27.02 -41.46 19.94
C GLU A 117 27.60 -40.04 20.00
N GLU A 118 28.93 -39.91 19.91
CA GLU A 118 29.59 -38.60 19.83
C GLU A 118 29.16 -37.81 18.59
N TRP A 119 29.10 -38.46 17.43
CA TRP A 119 28.64 -37.82 16.21
C TRP A 119 27.19 -37.34 16.30
N LEU A 120 26.29 -38.16 16.86
CA LEU A 120 24.89 -37.78 17.05
C LEU A 120 24.75 -36.58 17.99
N THR A 121 25.53 -36.55 19.07
CA THR A 121 25.57 -35.43 20.00
C THR A 121 26.02 -34.15 19.30
N ALA A 122 27.12 -34.21 18.55
CA ALA A 122 27.63 -33.05 17.81
C ALA A 122 26.63 -32.52 16.77
N VAL A 123 25.94 -33.41 16.06
CA VAL A 123 24.89 -33.02 15.11
C VAL A 123 23.70 -32.39 15.83
N HIS A 124 23.29 -32.96 16.97
CA HIS A 124 22.19 -32.41 17.77
C HIS A 124 22.50 -31.01 18.28
N GLU A 125 23.69 -30.80 18.85
CA GLU A 125 24.15 -29.49 19.31
C GLU A 125 24.20 -28.48 18.17
N HIS A 126 24.68 -28.88 16.99
CA HIS A 126 24.70 -28.01 15.82
C HIS A 126 23.29 -27.60 15.36
N LEU A 127 22.35 -28.55 15.33
CA LEU A 127 20.95 -28.27 14.99
C LEU A 127 20.29 -27.35 16.01
N GLN A 128 20.51 -27.57 17.30
CA GLN A 128 20.01 -26.70 18.37
C GLN A 128 20.59 -25.29 18.28
N ALA A 129 21.88 -25.16 17.98
CA ALA A 129 22.51 -23.85 17.77
C ALA A 129 21.88 -23.12 16.58
N ARG A 130 21.67 -23.83 15.46
CA ARG A 130 20.99 -23.27 14.29
C ARG A 130 19.55 -22.88 14.56
N GLU A 131 18.81 -23.68 15.31
CA GLU A 131 17.45 -23.38 15.73
C GLU A 131 17.41 -22.11 16.61
N GLY A 132 18.34 -22.00 17.56
CA GLY A 132 18.50 -20.83 18.41
C GLY A 132 18.86 -19.55 17.64
N GLU A 133 19.59 -19.65 16.52
CA GLU A 133 19.87 -18.52 15.63
C GLU A 133 18.67 -18.14 14.75
N LEU A 134 17.97 -19.12 14.18
CA LEU A 134 16.97 -18.88 13.14
C LEU A 134 15.59 -18.51 13.70
N LEU A 135 15.15 -19.12 14.81
CA LEU A 135 13.82 -18.85 15.36
C LEU A 135 13.61 -17.39 15.77
N PRO A 136 14.57 -16.70 16.43
CA PRO A 136 14.42 -15.28 16.73
C PRO A 136 14.31 -14.42 15.46
N LEU A 137 15.08 -14.74 14.41
CA LEU A 137 15.03 -14.01 13.14
C LEU A 137 13.68 -14.18 12.44
N ILE A 138 13.09 -15.38 12.51
CA ILE A 138 11.74 -15.66 11.99
C ILE A 138 10.71 -14.85 12.78
N ALA A 139 10.78 -14.89 14.12
CA ALA A 139 9.87 -14.14 14.98
C ALA A 139 9.98 -12.62 14.77
N ASP A 140 11.19 -12.10 14.59
CA ASP A 140 11.44 -10.70 14.26
C ASP A 140 10.84 -10.34 12.90
N ARG A 141 10.99 -11.22 11.91
CA ARG A 141 10.42 -11.04 10.58
C ARG A 141 8.90 -11.04 10.61
N GLU A 142 8.28 -11.95 11.35
CA GLU A 142 6.83 -12.03 11.52
C GLU A 142 6.27 -10.78 12.21
N ARG A 143 6.94 -10.27 13.24
CA ARG A 143 6.58 -9.01 13.89
C ARG A 143 6.64 -7.84 12.91
N TRP A 144 7.72 -7.72 12.15
CA TRP A 144 7.88 -6.68 11.14
C TRP A 144 6.82 -6.75 10.04
N ILE A 145 6.45 -7.96 9.60
CA ILE A 145 5.37 -8.16 8.61
C ILE A 145 4.05 -7.67 9.20
N THR A 146 3.73 -8.07 10.43
CA THR A 146 2.48 -7.68 11.11
C THR A 146 2.36 -6.16 11.27
N GLU A 147 3.45 -5.49 11.69
CA GLU A 147 3.49 -4.03 11.80
C GLU A 147 3.25 -3.34 10.46
N ARG A 148 3.84 -3.87 9.37
CA ARG A 148 3.63 -3.33 8.02
C ARG A 148 2.21 -3.54 7.53
N ASP A 149 1.63 -4.72 7.77
CA ASP A 149 0.26 -5.01 7.37
C ASP A 149 -0.71 -4.07 8.07
N HIS A 150 -0.47 -3.79 9.36
CA HIS A 150 -1.25 -2.80 10.10
C HIS A 150 -1.15 -1.40 9.49
N TRP A 151 0.06 -0.94 9.19
CA TRP A 151 0.28 0.37 8.58
C TRP A 151 -0.31 0.49 7.17
N ILE A 152 -0.30 -0.60 6.39
CA ILE A 152 -0.97 -0.64 5.07
C ILE A 152 -2.48 -0.48 5.27
N ALA A 153 -3.07 -1.23 6.20
CA ALA A 153 -4.50 -1.15 6.49
C ALA A 153 -4.95 0.26 6.93
N GLU A 154 -4.16 0.94 7.77
CA GLU A 154 -4.46 2.34 8.16
C GLU A 154 -4.44 3.28 6.94
N ARG A 155 -3.47 3.12 6.04
CA ARG A 155 -3.40 3.94 4.82
C ARG A 155 -4.55 3.67 3.86
N ASP A 156 -4.94 2.41 3.70
CA ASP A 156 -6.06 2.04 2.85
C ASP A 156 -7.37 2.64 3.37
N GLN A 157 -7.57 2.71 4.70
CA GLN A 157 -8.69 3.41 5.30
C GLN A 157 -8.67 4.91 4.99
N ILE A 158 -7.51 5.57 5.09
CA ILE A 158 -7.36 6.99 4.76
C ILE A 158 -7.67 7.25 3.28
N ILE A 159 -7.11 6.44 2.38
CA ILE A 159 -7.34 6.55 0.93
C ILE A 159 -8.83 6.38 0.62
N THR A 160 -9.48 5.37 1.21
CA THR A 160 -10.92 5.14 1.04
C THR A 160 -11.74 6.33 1.53
N GLY A 161 -11.37 6.90 2.69
CA GLY A 161 -12.01 8.12 3.22
C GLY A 161 -11.86 9.32 2.27
N GLN A 162 -10.66 9.54 1.72
CA GLN A 162 -10.41 10.62 0.76
C GLN A 162 -11.18 10.42 -0.55
N GLN A 163 -11.26 9.19 -1.06
CA GLN A 163 -12.06 8.86 -2.23
C GLN A 163 -13.54 9.15 -2.00
N GLY A 164 -14.07 8.83 -0.81
CA GLY A 164 -15.45 9.15 -0.43
C GLY A 164 -15.73 10.66 -0.41
N LEU A 165 -14.81 11.45 0.16
CA LEU A 165 -14.93 12.92 0.17
C LEU A 165 -14.88 13.52 -1.24
N LEU A 166 -13.97 13.03 -2.10
CA LEU A 166 -13.88 13.45 -3.49
C LEU A 166 -15.17 13.14 -4.27
N ALA A 167 -15.75 11.96 -4.06
CA ALA A 167 -17.02 11.59 -4.68
C ALA A 167 -18.16 12.53 -4.25
N GLN A 168 -18.24 12.88 -2.96
CA GLN A 168 -19.22 13.85 -2.46
C GLN A 168 -19.02 15.24 -3.07
N GLN A 169 -17.78 15.71 -3.18
CA GLN A 169 -17.48 17.00 -3.82
C GLN A 169 -17.85 17.02 -5.30
N GLN A 170 -17.59 15.93 -6.03
CA GLN A 170 -17.98 15.79 -7.43
C GLN A 170 -19.50 15.84 -7.59
N GLN A 171 -20.25 15.15 -6.73
CA GLN A 171 -21.71 15.20 -6.75
C GLN A 171 -22.23 16.63 -6.50
N TRP A 172 -21.68 17.30 -5.47
CA TRP A 172 -22.08 18.68 -5.17
C TRP A 172 -21.80 19.66 -6.33
N LEU A 173 -20.66 19.50 -7.01
CA LEU A 173 -20.33 20.29 -8.19
C LEU A 173 -21.32 20.03 -9.34
N ALA A 174 -21.67 18.76 -9.58
CA ALA A 174 -22.64 18.39 -10.60
C ALA A 174 -24.03 19.00 -10.32
N ASP A 175 -24.50 18.90 -9.07
CA ASP A 175 -25.78 19.50 -8.66
C ASP A 175 -25.78 21.03 -8.81
N ARG A 176 -24.66 21.67 -8.47
CA ARG A 176 -24.49 23.11 -8.63
C ARG A 176 -24.48 23.53 -10.10
N ASP A 177 -23.78 22.80 -10.95
CA ASP A 177 -23.69 23.11 -12.38
C ASP A 177 -25.06 22.92 -13.07
N GLN A 178 -25.84 21.91 -12.64
CA GLN A 178 -27.23 21.76 -13.07
C GLN A 178 -28.09 22.96 -12.65
N TRP A 179 -27.98 23.39 -11.38
CA TRP A 179 -28.72 24.55 -10.88
C TRP A 179 -28.37 25.84 -11.64
N ILE A 180 -27.10 26.05 -11.97
CA ILE A 180 -26.65 27.20 -12.79
C ILE A 180 -27.30 27.13 -14.18
N THR A 181 -27.29 25.95 -14.80
CA THR A 181 -27.89 25.73 -16.13
C THR A 181 -29.39 26.05 -16.14
N ASP A 182 -30.13 25.58 -15.13
CA ASP A 182 -31.57 25.83 -14.99
C ASP A 182 -31.85 27.33 -14.80
N ARG A 183 -31.05 28.00 -13.95
CA ARG A 183 -31.18 29.45 -13.70
C ARG A 183 -30.89 30.26 -14.97
N ASP A 184 -29.85 29.91 -15.71
CA ASP A 184 -29.47 30.60 -16.93
C ASP A 184 -30.54 30.40 -18.02
N GLY A 185 -31.19 29.22 -18.07
CA GLY A 185 -32.38 28.98 -18.89
C GLY A 185 -33.56 29.89 -18.54
N TRP A 186 -33.89 30.00 -17.24
CA TRP A 186 -34.96 30.89 -16.77
C TRP A 186 -34.67 32.37 -17.06
N LEU A 187 -33.42 32.81 -16.93
CA LEU A 187 -33.02 34.17 -17.30
C LEU A 187 -33.21 34.42 -18.80
N ALA A 188 -32.82 33.47 -19.65
CA ALA A 188 -32.99 33.59 -21.09
C ALA A 188 -34.48 33.70 -21.51
N GLU A 189 -35.36 32.94 -20.85
CA GLU A 189 -36.82 33.05 -21.05
C GLU A 189 -37.35 34.43 -20.65
N ARG A 190 -36.93 34.95 -19.50
CA ARG A 190 -37.33 36.30 -19.07
C ARG A 190 -36.83 37.39 -20.00
N ASP A 191 -35.60 37.29 -20.46
CA ASP A 191 -35.03 38.24 -21.42
C ASP A 191 -35.83 38.22 -22.73
N ALA A 192 -36.30 37.04 -23.18
CA ALA A 192 -37.20 36.94 -24.33
C ALA A 192 -38.54 37.64 -24.09
N VAL A 193 -39.16 37.46 -22.91
CA VAL A 193 -40.41 38.13 -22.56
C VAL A 193 -40.23 39.65 -22.46
N ILE A 194 -39.11 40.12 -21.89
CA ILE A 194 -38.81 41.56 -21.81
C ILE A 194 -38.68 42.14 -23.22
N ARG A 195 -37.93 41.48 -24.12
CA ARG A 195 -37.80 41.92 -25.52
C ARG A 195 -39.15 42.04 -26.22
N LEU A 196 -40.04 41.06 -26.07
CA LEU A 196 -41.38 41.11 -26.65
C LEU A 196 -42.18 42.31 -26.14
N HIS A 197 -42.15 42.58 -24.83
CA HIS A 197 -42.83 43.75 -24.27
C HIS A 197 -42.21 45.07 -24.74
N THR A 198 -40.88 45.13 -24.90
CA THR A 198 -40.20 46.31 -25.46
C THR A 198 -40.69 46.58 -26.88
N GLU A 199 -40.77 45.56 -27.73
CA GLU A 199 -41.31 45.68 -29.10
C GLU A 199 -42.76 46.14 -29.11
N GLN A 200 -43.61 45.59 -28.22
CA GLN A 200 -45.00 46.01 -28.09
C GLN A 200 -45.10 47.49 -27.66
N LEU A 201 -44.30 47.92 -26.69
CA LEU A 201 -44.26 49.31 -26.26
C LEU A 201 -43.81 50.25 -27.39
N GLU A 202 -42.82 49.85 -28.18
CA GLU A 202 -42.40 50.61 -29.36
C GLU A 202 -43.52 50.73 -30.40
N GLN A 203 -44.26 49.64 -30.66
CA GLN A 203 -45.42 49.66 -31.56
C GLN A 203 -46.53 50.59 -31.04
N HIS A 204 -46.84 50.50 -29.74
CA HIS A 204 -47.81 51.40 -29.11
C HIS A 204 -47.37 52.86 -29.17
N ALA A 205 -46.09 53.16 -28.94
CA ALA A 205 -45.55 54.50 -29.04
C ALA A 205 -45.70 55.08 -30.45
N ARG A 206 -45.44 54.27 -31.49
CA ARG A 206 -45.66 54.65 -32.90
C ARG A 206 -47.14 54.93 -33.18
N TRP A 207 -48.03 54.04 -32.73
CA TRP A 207 -49.48 54.23 -32.91
C TRP A 207 -49.99 55.51 -32.24
N VAL A 208 -49.50 55.83 -31.03
CA VAL A 208 -49.84 57.09 -30.34
C VAL A 208 -49.34 58.29 -31.13
N ALA A 209 -48.09 58.26 -31.62
CA ALA A 209 -47.53 59.34 -32.44
C ALA A 209 -48.35 59.58 -33.72
N ASP A 210 -48.73 58.51 -34.45
CA ASP A 210 -49.56 58.60 -35.65
C ASP A 210 -50.94 59.19 -35.33
N ARG A 211 -51.55 58.78 -34.21
CA ARG A 211 -52.84 59.30 -33.77
C ARG A 211 -52.74 60.78 -33.39
N ASP A 212 -51.69 61.18 -32.67
CA ASP A 212 -51.50 62.56 -32.25
C ASP A 212 -51.22 63.47 -33.46
N GLN A 213 -50.52 62.97 -34.50
CA GLN A 213 -50.39 63.65 -35.78
C GLN A 213 -51.75 63.82 -36.47
N TRP A 214 -52.57 62.77 -36.54
CA TRP A 214 -53.91 62.86 -37.12
C TRP A 214 -54.81 63.87 -36.38
N ILE A 215 -54.75 63.91 -35.05
CA ILE A 215 -55.48 64.91 -34.25
C ILE A 215 -55.01 66.31 -34.62
N THR A 216 -53.69 66.54 -34.72
CA THR A 216 -53.10 67.83 -35.09
C THR A 216 -53.58 68.28 -36.48
N ASP A 217 -53.54 67.38 -37.46
CA ASP A 217 -54.01 67.67 -38.83
C ASP A 217 -55.50 68.03 -38.85
N ARG A 218 -56.32 67.26 -38.11
CA ARG A 218 -57.77 67.50 -37.99
C ARG A 218 -58.05 68.84 -37.32
N ASP A 219 -57.34 69.17 -36.25
CA ASP A 219 -57.51 70.43 -35.53
C ASP A 219 -57.08 71.61 -36.41
N GLY A 220 -56.05 71.43 -37.27
CA GLY A 220 -55.69 72.37 -38.33
C GLY A 220 -56.82 72.61 -39.34
N TRP A 221 -57.41 71.54 -39.86
CA TRP A 221 -58.56 71.63 -40.78
C TRP A 221 -59.78 72.33 -40.14
N LEU A 222 -60.06 72.03 -38.86
CA LEU A 222 -61.12 72.70 -38.11
C LEU A 222 -60.83 74.20 -37.97
N ALA A 223 -59.59 74.59 -37.67
CA ALA A 223 -59.20 75.99 -37.59
C ALA A 223 -59.35 76.73 -38.92
N GLU A 224 -58.96 76.11 -40.04
CA GLU A 224 -59.18 76.63 -41.40
C GLU A 224 -60.66 76.82 -41.72
N ARG A 225 -61.48 75.80 -41.44
CA ARG A 225 -62.93 75.85 -41.61
C ARG A 225 -63.55 76.97 -40.78
N ASP A 226 -63.16 77.10 -39.51
CA ASP A 226 -63.68 78.12 -38.61
C ASP A 226 -63.21 79.53 -39.02
N ALA A 227 -62.03 79.67 -39.64
CA ALA A 227 -61.58 80.91 -40.27
C ALA A 227 -62.43 81.26 -41.51
N LEU A 228 -62.71 80.28 -42.38
CA LEU A 228 -63.60 80.46 -43.54
C LEU A 228 -65.02 80.86 -43.12
N ILE A 229 -65.57 80.22 -42.09
CA ILE A 229 -66.89 80.58 -41.54
C ILE A 229 -66.88 82.03 -41.06
N ARG A 230 -65.86 82.45 -40.31
CA ARG A 230 -65.71 83.85 -39.87
C ARG A 230 -65.61 84.82 -41.04
N GLN A 231 -64.82 84.48 -42.06
CA GLN A 231 -64.70 85.29 -43.28
C GLN A 231 -66.05 85.42 -44.02
N LEU A 232 -66.76 84.31 -44.21
CA LEU A 232 -68.08 84.32 -44.85
C LEU A 232 -69.12 85.10 -44.03
N GLN A 233 -69.08 85.00 -42.70
CA GLN A 233 -69.91 85.81 -41.80
C GLN A 233 -69.60 87.29 -41.94
N GLN A 234 -68.33 87.67 -42.02
CA GLN A 234 -67.91 89.06 -42.24
C GLN A 234 -68.36 89.57 -43.61
N GLN A 235 -68.12 88.83 -44.69
CA GLN A 235 -68.59 89.20 -46.04
C GLN A 235 -70.11 89.33 -46.10
N ARG A 236 -70.85 88.43 -45.43
CA ARG A 236 -72.31 88.56 -45.28
C ARG A 236 -72.67 89.86 -44.58
N GLN A 237 -72.01 90.19 -43.47
CA GLN A 237 -72.27 91.42 -42.73
C GLN A 237 -71.97 92.66 -43.58
N GLU A 238 -70.84 92.69 -44.30
CA GLU A 238 -70.48 93.77 -45.23
C GLU A 238 -71.51 93.93 -46.36
N LEU A 239 -72.03 92.82 -46.91
CA LEU A 239 -73.12 92.85 -47.88
C LEU A 239 -74.41 93.41 -47.27
N LEU A 240 -74.80 92.97 -46.06
CA LEU A 240 -75.96 93.50 -45.34
C LEU A 240 -75.84 95.01 -45.06
N ASP A 241 -74.63 95.48 -44.74
CA ASP A 241 -74.32 96.87 -44.45
C ASP A 241 -74.09 97.72 -45.72
N SER A 242 -73.98 97.10 -46.90
CA SER A 242 -73.82 97.83 -48.16
C SER A 242 -75.05 98.71 -48.47
N ARG A 243 -74.83 99.89 -49.07
CA ARG A 243 -75.92 100.80 -49.45
C ARG A 243 -76.88 100.16 -50.44
N ALA A 244 -76.37 99.38 -51.39
CA ALA A 244 -77.17 98.70 -52.41
C ALA A 244 -78.14 97.68 -51.79
N PHE A 245 -77.67 96.86 -50.83
CA PHE A 245 -78.53 95.90 -50.13
C PHE A 245 -79.56 96.59 -49.23
N ARG A 246 -79.15 97.61 -48.45
CA ARG A 246 -80.07 98.37 -47.58
C ARG A 246 -81.16 99.12 -48.38
N LEU A 247 -80.81 99.72 -49.52
CA LEU A 247 -81.77 100.33 -50.44
C LEU A 247 -82.71 99.29 -51.06
N GLY A 248 -82.17 98.16 -51.54
CA GLY A 248 -82.97 97.06 -52.06
C GLY A 248 -83.95 96.49 -51.03
N GLN A 249 -83.53 96.33 -49.77
CA GLN A 249 -84.39 95.89 -48.68
C GLN A 249 -85.44 96.94 -48.29
N ALA A 250 -85.08 98.23 -48.23
CA ALA A 250 -86.04 99.31 -47.97
C ALA A 250 -87.11 99.43 -49.07
N LEU A 251 -86.73 99.28 -50.35
CA LEU A 251 -87.65 99.33 -51.50
C LEU A 251 -88.55 98.08 -51.58
N LEU A 252 -88.03 96.90 -51.21
CA LEU A 252 -88.78 95.63 -51.26
C LEU A 252 -89.54 95.30 -49.97
N ASN A 253 -89.23 95.91 -48.84
CA ASN A 253 -89.89 95.66 -47.55
C ASN A 253 -91.42 95.85 -47.59
N PRO A 254 -91.98 96.90 -48.22
CA PRO A 254 -93.43 97.04 -48.37
C PRO A 254 -94.05 95.89 -49.17
N LEU A 255 -93.38 95.44 -50.25
CA LEU A 255 -93.83 94.33 -51.09
C LEU A 255 -93.72 92.97 -50.37
N ARG A 256 -92.67 92.76 -49.57
CA ARG A 256 -92.50 91.56 -48.75
C ARG A 256 -93.51 91.52 -47.60
N TRP A 257 -93.76 92.65 -46.95
CA TRP A 257 -94.78 92.78 -45.91
C TRP A 257 -96.18 92.50 -46.46
N CYS A 258 -96.53 93.07 -47.62
CA CYS A 258 -97.79 92.74 -48.30
C CYS A 258 -97.88 91.25 -48.65
N ARG A 259 -96.82 90.63 -49.18
CA ARG A 259 -96.79 89.19 -49.50
C ARG A 259 -96.91 88.30 -48.26
N GLN A 260 -96.24 88.64 -47.17
CA GLN A 260 -96.27 87.87 -45.92
C GLN A 260 -97.63 88.01 -45.23
N ARG A 261 -98.23 89.21 -45.26
CA ARG A 261 -99.60 89.43 -44.77
C ARG A 261 -100.66 88.81 -45.66
N PHE A 262 -100.48 88.76 -46.97
CA PHE A 262 -101.36 88.00 -47.87
C PHE A 262 -101.26 86.49 -47.65
N MET A 263 -100.06 85.96 -47.34
CA MET A 263 -99.86 84.53 -47.01
C MET A 263 -100.40 84.16 -45.62
N GLU A 264 -100.36 85.08 -44.65
CA GLU A 264 -100.99 84.89 -43.33
C GLU A 264 -102.52 85.09 -43.36
N VAL A 265 -103.05 85.98 -44.22
CA VAL A 265 -104.50 86.16 -44.44
C VAL A 265 -105.10 85.06 -45.32
N SER A 266 -104.28 84.30 -46.08
CA SER A 266 -104.75 83.11 -46.83
C SER A 266 -104.79 81.81 -45.99
N HIS A 267 -104.41 81.85 -44.71
CA HIS A 267 -104.46 80.70 -43.79
C HIS A 267 -105.27 80.96 -42.50
N ALA A 268 -106.17 81.96 -42.52
CA ALA A 268 -107.30 82.09 -41.61
C ALA A 268 -108.60 82.02 -42.43
#